data_AF-A0A6G0W3W0-F1
#
_entry.id   AF-A0A6G0W3W0-F1
#
_cell.length_a   1.000
_cell.length_b   1.000
_cell.length_c   1.000
_cell.angle_alpha   90.00
_cell.angle_beta   90.00
_cell.angle_gamma   90.00
#
_symmetry.space_group_name_H-M   'P 1'
#
loop_
_entity.id
_entity.type
_entity.pdbx_description
1 polymer ?
#
loop_
_entity_poly.entity_id
_entity_poly.type
_entity_poly.pdbx_seq_one_letter_code
_entity_poly.pdbx_strand_id
1 'polypeptide(L)' 'MDGTFKYCPQFFLQMFTIHGLKNGHIPLIFYLLPDKSIETYSFTLCCILNIYR' A
#
# COMPACT_ATOMS: atom_id res chain seq x y z
N MET A 1 0.82 -11.96 -17.71
CA MET A 1 0.76 -10.50 -17.46
C MET A 1 1.37 -10.28 -16.10
N ASP A 2 2.65 -9.94 -16.03
CA ASP A 2 3.28 -9.56 -14.76
C ASP A 2 2.80 -8.16 -14.38
N GLY A 3 1.96 -8.10 -13.36
CA GLY A 3 1.32 -6.89 -12.85
C GLY A 3 2.27 -6.01 -12.04
N THR A 4 3.42 -5.66 -12.61
CA THR A 4 4.23 -4.54 -12.11
C THR A 4 3.74 -3.26 -12.77
N PHE A 5 3.55 -2.21 -11.97
CA PHE A 5 3.19 -0.89 -12.46
C PHE A 5 4.10 -0.53 -13.63
N LYS A 6 3.50 -0.33 -14.81
CA LYS A 6 4.23 0.04 -16.03
C LYS A 6 5.02 1.36 -15.83
N TYR A 7 4.62 2.14 -14.84
CA TYR A 7 5.28 3.34 -14.35
C TYR A 7 4.89 3.58 -12.88
N CYS A 8 5.87 3.76 -11.99
CA CYS A 8 5.66 4.30 -10.64
C CYS A 8 6.27 5.72 -10.63
N PRO A 9 5.72 6.70 -9.90
CA PRO A 9 6.37 8.00 -9.78
C PRO A 9 7.77 7.79 -9.23
N GLN A 10 8.76 8.53 -9.74
CA GLN A 10 10.20 8.30 -9.55
C GLN A 10 10.64 8.05 -8.09
N PHE A 11 9.88 8.55 -7.12
CA PHE A 11 10.18 8.47 -5.69
C PHE A 11 9.60 7.24 -4.97
N PHE A 12 8.85 6.38 -5.67
CA PHE A 12 8.18 5.24 -5.06
C PHE A 12 8.53 3.95 -5.79
N LEU A 13 8.83 2.91 -5.01
CA LEU A 13 9.21 1.60 -5.53
C LEU A 13 8.05 0.61 -5.53
N GLN A 14 6.94 0.94 -4.85
CA GLN A 14 5.75 0.10 -4.84
C GLN A 14 4.48 0.88 -4.51
N MET A 15 3.35 0.35 -4.99
CA MET A 15 2.03 0.70 -4.52
C MET A 15 1.53 -0.41 -3.59
N PHE A 16 1.26 -0.04 -2.35
CA PHE A 16 0.72 -0.90 -1.31
C PHE A 16 -0.78 -0.65 -1.18
N THR A 17 -1.56 -1.73 -1.06
CA THR A 17 -3.02 -1.63 -0.99
C THR A 17 -3.57 -2.51 0.12
N ILE A 18 -4.49 -1.97 0.91
CA ILE A 18 -5.26 -2.75 1.90
C ILE A 18 -6.63 -3.03 1.30
N HIS A 19 -7.02 -4.30 1.28
CA HIS A 19 -8.27 -4.76 0.70
C HIS A 19 -9.22 -5.23 1.78
N GLY A 20 -10.48 -4.82 1.67
CA GLY A 20 -11.58 -5.46 2.39
C GLY A 20 -12.05 -6.69 1.63
N LEU A 21 -12.38 -7.75 2.36
CA LEU A 21 -13.05 -8.91 1.79
C LEU A 21 -14.57 -8.75 1.97
N LYS A 22 -15.26 -8.33 0.91
CA LYS A 22 -16.73 -8.28 0.87
C LYS A 22 -17.20 -8.46 -0.57
N ASN A 23 -17.77 -9.62 -0.85
CA ASN A 23 -18.18 -10.03 -2.21
C ASN A 23 -17.02 -9.93 -3.24
N GLY A 24 -15.78 -10.14 -2.79
CA GLY A 24 -14.57 -9.95 -3.56
C GLY A 24 -13.52 -9.12 -2.79
N HIS A 25 -12.36 -8.92 -3.42
CA HIS A 25 -11.31 -8.05 -2.91
C HIS A 25 -11.58 -6.63 -3.38
N ILE A 26 -11.97 -5.76 -2.44
CA ILE A 26 -12.20 -4.35 -2.71
C ILE A 26 -11.03 -3.57 -2.11
N PRO A 27 -10.21 -2.87 -2.91
CA PRO A 27 -9.16 -2.02 -2.38
C PRO A 27 -9.80 -0.84 -1.63
N LEU A 28 -9.41 -0.67 -0.36
CA LEU A 28 -9.94 0.37 0.53
C LEU A 28 -8.92 1.49 0.75
N ILE A 29 -7.63 1.15 0.78
CA ILE A 29 -6.55 2.10 1.02
C ILE A 29 -5.48 1.88 -0.03
N PHE A 30 -4.97 2.98 -0.58
CA PHE A 30 -3.87 3.01 -1.52
C PHE A 30 -2.73 3.85 -0.95
N TYR A 31 -1.52 3.31 -0.98
CA TYR A 31 -0.33 3.99 -0.48
C TYR A 31 0.84 3.79 -1.45
N LEU A 32 1.64 4.83 -1.65
CA LEU A 32 2.87 4.75 -2.42
C LEU A 32 4.03 4.69 -1.43
N LEU A 33 4.78 3.58 -1.45
CA LEU A 33 5.89 3.37 -0.53
C LEU A 33 7.22 3.62 -1.24
N PRO A 34 8.16 4.32 -0.56
CA PRO A 34 9.45 4.66 -1.14
C PRO A 34 10.34 3.42 -1.33
N ASP A 35 10.15 2.40 -0.49
CA ASP A 35 10.91 1.14 -0.51
C ASP A 35 10.06 -0.03 -0.01
N LYS A 36 10.66 -1.23 0.04
CA LYS A 36 10.06 -2.50 0.47
C LYS A 36 10.58 -2.99 1.82
N SER A 37 11.11 -2.09 2.66
CA SER A 37 11.63 -2.44 3.98
C SER A 37 10.50 -2.76 4.97
N ILE A 38 10.81 -3.58 5.98
CA ILE A 38 9.85 -3.94 7.03
C ILE A 38 9.44 -2.68 7.80
N GLU A 39 10.40 -1.79 8.05
CA GLU A 39 10.23 -0.52 8.75
C GLU A 39 9.18 0.36 8.04
N THR A 40 9.26 0.48 6.71
CA THR A 40 8.30 1.25 5.90
C THR A 40 6.89 0.66 5.99
N TYR A 41 6.73 -0.67 5.98
CA TYR A 41 5.42 -1.30 6.17
C TYR A 41 4.86 -1.09 7.58
N SER A 42 5.69 -1.31 8.61
CA SER A 42 5.28 -1.13 10.02
C SER A 42 4.86 0.31 10.29
N PHE A 43 5.63 1.29 9.81
CA PHE A 43 5.28 2.70 9.92
C PHE A 43 3.95 3.01 9.24
N THR A 44 3.76 2.53 8.00
CA THR A 44 2.52 2.76 7.24
C THR A 44 1.30 2.19 7.96
N LEU A 45 1.39 0.97 8.48
CA LEU A 45 0.30 0.35 9.25
C LEU A 45 0.00 1.12 10.55
N CYS A 46 1.04 1.56 11.27
CA CYS A 46 0.86 2.42 12.45
C CYS A 46 0.16 3.74 12.10
N CYS A 47 0.56 4.41 11.01
CA CYS A 47 -0.12 5.63 10.55
C CYS A 47 -1.59 5.38 10.25
N ILE A 48 -1.91 4.29 9.54
CA ILE A 48 -3.29 3.92 9.22
C ILE A 48 -4.10 3.71 10.51
N LEU A 49 -3.59 2.98 11.49
CA LEU A 49 -4.29 2.75 12.76
C LEU A 49 -4.54 4.04 13.54
N ASN A 50 -3.63 5.02 13.47
CA ASN A 50 -3.82 6.31 14.14
C ASN A 50 -4.89 7.19 13.47
N ILE A 51 -5.24 6.98 12.20
CA ILE A 51 -6.32 7.72 11.53
C ILE A 51 -7.70 7.29 12.06
N TYR A 52 -7.83 6.06 12.55
CA TYR A 52 -9.11 5.50 13.03
C TYR A 52 -9.29 5.57 14.55
N ARG A 53 -8.37 6.21 15.29
CA ARG A 53 -8.52 6.50 16.73
C ARG A 53 -9.03 7.91 16.93
#